data_AF-A0A8T5M8J0-F1
#
_entry.id   AF-A0A8T5M8J0-F1
#
_cell.length_a   1.000
_cell.length_b   1.000
_cell.length_c   1.000
_cell.angle_alpha   90.00
_cell.angle_beta   90.00
_cell.angle_gamma   90.00
#
_symmetry.space_group_name_H-M   'P 1'
#
loop_
_entity.id
_entity.type
_entity.pdbx_description
1 polymer ?
#
loop_
_entity_poly.entity_id
_entity_poly.type
_entity_poly.pdbx_seq_one_letter_code
_entity_poly.pdbx_strand_id
1 'polypeptide(L)' 'MAETVSTGGAMQFRYKKGHHPKPSKEYKLEINNAYSKYYERKKKEKKRKTIIWILIIITIIILLLAITFLRSS' A
#
# COMPACT_ATOMS: atom_id res chain seq x y z
N MET A 1 3.14 10.77 38.56
CA MET A 1 2.52 11.50 37.42
C MET A 1 2.24 10.51 36.31
N ALA A 2 1.00 10.38 35.84
CA ALA A 2 0.62 9.49 34.74
C ALA A 2 0.41 10.32 33.47
N GLU A 3 0.80 9.80 32.31
CA GLU A 3 0.57 10.46 31.02
C GLU A 3 -0.77 9.97 30.47
N THR A 4 -1.68 10.92 30.21
CA THR A 4 -3.01 10.64 29.68
C THR A 4 -2.97 10.88 28.17
N VAL A 5 -3.08 9.80 27.38
CA VAL A 5 -3.17 9.90 25.92
C VAL A 5 -4.64 9.79 25.53
N SER A 6 -5.18 10.85 24.92
CA SER A 6 -6.56 10.90 24.44
C SER A 6 -6.59 10.53 22.97
N THR A 7 -7.15 9.37 22.64
CA THR A 7 -7.43 8.99 21.25
C THR A 7 -8.87 9.35 20.91
N GLY A 8 -9.06 10.53 20.33
CA GLY A 8 -10.27 10.87 19.54
C GLY A 8 -11.63 10.72 20.24
N GLY A 9 -11.69 10.83 21.57
CA GLY A 9 -12.95 11.00 22.32
C GLY A 9 -13.61 9.75 22.90
N ALA A 10 -13.13 8.52 22.62
CA ALA A 10 -13.80 7.30 23.10
C ALA A 10 -13.03 6.52 24.19
N MET A 11 -11.72 6.74 24.35
CA MET A 11 -10.92 5.93 25.27
C MET A 11 -9.72 6.72 25.80
N GLN A 12 -9.59 6.79 27.14
CA GLN A 12 -8.44 7.40 27.81
C GLN A 12 -7.55 6.29 28.36
N PHE A 13 -6.30 6.25 27.90
CA PHE A 13 -5.32 5.31 28.43
C PHE A 13 -4.47 6.01 29.50
N ARG A 14 -4.51 5.49 30.72
CA ARG A 14 -3.65 5.95 31.83
C ARG A 14 -2.41 5.05 31.90
N TYR A 15 -1.31 5.51 31.32
CA TYR A 15 -0.03 4.81 31.44
C TYR A 15 0.80 5.39 32.59
N LYS A 16 1.46 4.53 33.37
CA LYS A 16 2.49 4.98 34.32
C LYS A 16 3.65 5.58 33.51
N LYS A 17 4.07 6.80 33.83
CA LYS A 17 5.15 7.52 33.13
C LYS A 17 6.41 6.65 33.09
N GLY A 18 6.98 6.45 31.89
CA GLY A 18 8.13 5.57 31.64
C GLY A 18 7.79 4.11 31.30
N HIS A 19 6.52 3.71 31.32
CA HIS A 19 6.11 2.38 30.88
C HIS A 19 5.96 2.36 29.36
N HIS A 20 7.07 2.25 28.64
CA HIS A 20 7.05 1.79 27.25
C HIS A 20 7.00 0.26 27.31
N PRO A 21 5.85 -0.40 27.10
CA PRO A 21 5.85 -1.85 26.95
C PRO A 21 6.78 -2.16 25.77
N LYS A 22 7.98 -2.67 26.06
CA LYS A 22 8.87 -3.15 25.02
C LYS A 22 8.12 -4.29 24.34
N PRO A 23 7.78 -4.16 23.04
CA PRO A 23 7.03 -5.20 22.39
C PRO A 23 7.84 -6.49 22.48
N SER A 24 7.18 -7.57 22.91
CA SER A 24 7.80 -8.89 22.97
C SER A 24 8.35 -9.24 21.58
N LYS A 25 9.36 -10.12 21.54
CA LYS A 25 9.95 -10.54 20.25
C LYS A 25 8.88 -11.10 19.31
N GLU A 26 7.88 -11.80 19.87
CA GLU A 26 6.72 -12.34 19.16
C GLU A 26 5.85 -11.23 18.54
N TYR A 27 5.50 -10.19 19.32
CA TYR A 27 4.70 -9.07 18.81
C TYR A 27 5.41 -8.30 17.68
N LYS A 28 6.74 -8.13 17.78
CA LYS A 28 7.54 -7.55 16.68
C LYS A 28 7.49 -8.42 15.42
N LEU A 29 7.51 -9.74 15.58
CA LEU A 29 7.50 -10.70 14.49
C LEU A 29 6.13 -10.71 13.79
N GLU A 30 5.04 -10.65 14.56
CA GLU A 30 3.68 -10.49 14.03
C GLU A 30 3.51 -9.20 13.23
N ILE A 31 4.00 -8.07 13.75
CA ILE A 31 3.99 -6.79 13.04
C ILE A 31 4.77 -6.89 11.72
N ASN A 32 5.98 -7.45 11.75
CA ASN A 32 6.79 -7.62 10.55
C ASN A 32 6.10 -8.52 9.52
N ASN A 33 5.42 -9.58 9.96
CA ASN A 33 4.64 -10.46 9.10
C ASN A 33 3.41 -9.76 8.49
N ALA A 34 2.77 -8.87 9.24
CA ALA A 34 1.66 -8.07 8.72
C ALA A 34 2.16 -7.09 7.65
N TYR A 35 3.28 -6.39 7.92
CA TYR A 35 3.89 -5.48 6.96
C TYR A 35 4.40 -6.21 5.72
N SER A 36 5.04 -7.37 5.85
CA SER A 36 5.52 -8.16 4.71
C SER A 36 4.38 -8.56 3.78
N LYS A 37 3.27 -9.08 4.33
CA LYS A 37 2.05 -9.40 3.56
C LYS A 37 1.49 -8.19 2.82
N TYR A 38 1.47 -7.01 3.46
CA TYR A 38 1.03 -5.78 2.80
C TYR A 38 1.95 -5.38 1.64
N TYR A 39 3.27 -5.41 1.83
CA TYR A 39 4.23 -5.06 0.79
C TYR A 39 4.20 -6.05 -0.38
N GLU A 40 3.98 -7.34 -0.13
CA GLU A 40 3.79 -8.34 -1.18
C GLU A 40 2.57 -8.06 -2.05
N ARG A 41 1.42 -7.74 -1.42
CA ARG A 41 0.20 -7.35 -2.14
C ARG A 41 0.44 -6.10 -2.98
N LYS A 42 1.05 -5.07 -2.39
CA LYS A 42 1.38 -3.82 -3.07
C LYS A 42 2.30 -4.02 -4.28
N LYS A 43 3.30 -4.91 -4.16
CA LYS A 43 4.19 -5.28 -5.29
C LYS A 43 3.41 -5.97 -6.42
N LYS A 44 2.50 -6.90 -6.09
CA LYS A 44 1.67 -7.60 -7.09
C LYS A 44 0.70 -6.64 -7.79
N GLU A 45 0.08 -5.73 -7.06
CA GLU A 45 -0.81 -4.71 -7.63
C GLU A 45 -0.08 -3.74 -8.55
N LYS A 46 1.11 -3.27 -8.16
CA LYS A 46 1.91 -2.37 -9.00
C LYS A 46 2.24 -3.02 -10.35
N LYS A 47 2.69 -4.28 -10.34
CA LYS A 47 2.97 -5.03 -11.58
C LYS A 47 1.72 -5.16 -12.47
N ARG A 48 0.56 -5.52 -11.89
CA ARG A 48 -0.70 -5.60 -12.64
C ARG A 48 -1.11 -4.25 -13.24
N LYS A 49 -1.03 -3.17 -12.47
CA LYS A 49 -1.30 -1.81 -12.97
C LYS A 49 -0.38 -1.42 -14.12
N THR A 50 0.92 -1.74 -14.03
CA THR A 50 1.86 -1.49 -15.12
C THR A 50 1.51 -2.28 -16.38
N ILE A 51 1.16 -3.57 -16.27
CA ILE A 51 0.76 -4.39 -17.41
C ILE A 51 -0.50 -3.82 -18.09
N ILE A 52 -1.49 -3.41 -17.30
CA ILE A 52 -2.71 -2.79 -17.83
C ILE A 52 -2.39 -1.49 -18.59
N TRP A 53 -1.53 -0.64 -18.02
CA TRP A 53 -1.09 0.59 -18.68
C TRP A 53 -0.36 0.31 -20.00
N ILE A 54 0.53 -0.69 -20.03
CA ILE A 54 1.22 -1.10 -21.26
C ILE A 54 0.22 -1.57 -22.31
N LEU A 55 -0.76 -2.38 -21.94
CA LEU A 55 -1.81 -2.85 -22.87
C LEU A 55 -2.59 -1.68 -23.48
N ILE A 56 -2.98 -0.69 -22.66
CA ILE A 56 -3.67 0.52 -23.12
C ILE A 56 -2.82 1.29 -24.14
N ILE A 57 -1.53 1.51 -23.83
CA ILE A 57 -0.62 2.22 -24.73
C ILE A 57 -0.49 1.48 -26.06
N ILE A 58 -0.33 0.15 -26.03
CA ILE A 58 -0.26 -0.67 -27.25
C ILE A 58 -1.54 -0.55 -28.06
N THR A 59 -2.72 -0.57 -27.43
CA THR A 59 -4.00 -0.43 -28.14
C THR A 59 -4.12 0.93 -28.83
N ILE A 60 -3.68 2.01 -28.18
CA ILE A 60 -3.67 3.36 -28.76
C ILE A 60 -2.72 3.41 -29.97
N ILE A 61 -1.52 2.84 -29.88
CA ILE A 61 -0.56 2.81 -30.99
C ILE A 61 -1.15 2.08 -32.20
N ILE A 62 -1.78 0.92 -31.98
CA ILE A 62 -2.43 0.14 -33.05
C ILE A 62 -3.55 0.95 -33.72
N LEU A 63 -4.39 1.63 -32.91
CA LEU A 63 -5.46 2.50 -33.41
C LEU A 63 -4.91 3.64 -34.28
N LEU A 64 -3.85 4.31 -33.82
CA LEU A 64 -3.22 5.39 -34.58
C LEU A 64 -2.65 4.89 -35.90
N LEU A 65 -1.95 3.75 -35.89
CA LEU A 65 -1.41 3.13 -37.10
C LEU A 65 -2.52 2.76 -38.08
N ALA A 66 -3.62 2.17 -37.60
CA ALA A 66 -4.77 1.82 -38.43
C ALA A 66 -5.40 3.04 -39.09
N ILE A 67 -5.56 4.15 -38.35
CA ILE A 67 -6.06 5.42 -38.90
C ILE A 67 -5.12 5.97 -39.97
N THR A 68 -3.80 5.96 -39.72
CA THR A 68 -2.83 6.44 -40.71
C THR A 68 -2.78 5.59 -41.97
N PHE A 69 -2.92 4.27 -41.82
CA PHE A 69 -2.97 3.34 -42.95
C PHE A 69 -4.23 3.54 -43.78
N LEU A 70 -5.40 3.67 -43.14
CA LEU A 70 -6.67 3.94 -43.82
C LEU A 70 -6.67 5.27 -44.59
N ARG A 71 -5.95 6.28 -44.08
CA ARG A 71 -5.83 7.58 -44.75
C ARG A 71 -4.84 7.57 -45.94
N SER A 72 -3.90 6.63 -45.96
CA SER A 72 -2.86 6.53 -46.98
C SER A 72 -3.24 5.62 -48.15
N SER A 73 -4.25 4.76 -47.97
CA SER A 73 -4.77 3.83 -48.98
C SER A 73 -6.01 4.40 -49.66
#